data_AF-A0AAV0C027-F1
#
_entry.id   AF-A0AAV0C027-F1
#
_cell.length_a   1.000
_cell.length_b   1.000
_cell.length_c   1.000
_cell.angle_alpha   90.00
_cell.angle_beta   90.00
_cell.angle_gamma   90.00
#
_symmetry.space_group_name_H-M   'P 1'
#
loop_
_entity.id
_entity.type
_entity.pdbx_description
1 polymer ?
#
loop_
_entity_poly.entity_id
_entity_poly.type
_entity_poly.pdbx_seq_one_letter_code
_entity_poly.pdbx_strand_id
1 'polypeptide(L)'
;MENRFSESNTELLSCLACLDPRDKFSNFCESKLLNLAELYSCDFSSVDRMEVKEQLQVWIYEMRTNELFSDIQTIGEVCKKMVELKVHNSFHLIYRLIELTLVLPVATATVERAFSAMNIIKTDLRNKMGDDYLTDCLVCYIDSDVFRSIDNETIMQHFQNMKTRRLDLPKLQS
;
A
#
# COMPACT_ATOMS: atom_id res chain seq x y z
N MET A 1 -19.33 7.73 -12.13
CA MET A 1 -18.43 6.76 -11.43
C MET A 1 -16.94 7.08 -11.66
N GLU A 2 -16.59 8.11 -12.46
CA GLU A 2 -15.23 8.33 -12.98
C GLU A 2 -14.37 9.37 -12.24
N ASN A 3 -14.81 9.93 -11.10
CA ASN A 3 -14.01 10.91 -10.33
C ASN A 3 -13.57 10.37 -8.96
N ARG A 4 -13.34 9.05 -8.84
CA ARG A 4 -12.88 8.46 -7.56
C ARG A 4 -11.35 8.47 -7.43
N PHE A 5 -10.62 8.51 -8.54
CA PHE A 5 -9.17 8.64 -8.55
C PHE A 5 -8.81 10.10 -8.83
N SER A 6 -7.95 10.68 -8.00
CA SER A 6 -7.29 11.94 -8.38
C SER A 6 -6.47 11.69 -9.65
N GLU A 7 -6.22 12.75 -10.43
CA GLU A 7 -5.37 12.71 -11.62
C GLU A 7 -4.02 12.03 -11.33
N SER A 8 -3.45 12.29 -10.15
CA SER A 8 -2.23 11.67 -9.64
C SER A 8 -2.36 10.15 -9.43
N ASN A 9 -3.51 9.64 -8.97
CA ASN A 9 -3.72 8.20 -8.79
C ASN A 9 -3.83 7.47 -10.14
N THR A 10 -4.48 8.08 -11.14
CA THR A 10 -4.50 7.52 -12.50
C THR A 10 -3.12 7.51 -13.14
N GLU A 11 -2.33 8.55 -12.90
CA GLU A 11 -0.96 8.66 -13.39
C GLU A 11 -0.05 7.59 -12.76
N LEU A 12 -0.17 7.37 -11.45
CA LEU A 12 0.51 6.31 -10.70
C LEU A 12 0.20 4.90 -11.25
N LEU A 13 -1.08 4.59 -11.46
CA LEU A 13 -1.48 3.30 -12.06
C LEU A 13 -0.91 3.11 -13.46
N SER A 14 -0.77 4.21 -14.22
CA SER A 14 -0.15 4.17 -15.54
C SER A 14 1.36 3.92 -15.47
N CYS A 15 2.04 4.39 -14.41
CA CYS A 15 3.46 4.12 -14.16
C CYS A 15 3.68 2.67 -13.72
N LEU A 16 2.81 2.13 -12.87
CA LEU A 16 2.76 0.72 -12.46
C LEU A 16 2.73 -0.22 -13.67
N ALA A 17 1.90 0.09 -14.67
CA ALA A 17 1.79 -0.70 -15.90
C ALA A 17 3.11 -0.72 -16.72
N CYS A 18 3.99 0.26 -16.54
CA CYS A 18 5.28 0.31 -17.23
C CYS A 18 6.31 -0.68 -16.68
N LEU A 19 6.10 -1.20 -15.46
CA LEU A 19 6.94 -2.21 -14.83
C LEU A 19 6.41 -3.63 -15.02
N ASP A 20 5.38 -3.82 -15.85
CA ASP A 20 4.83 -5.13 -16.16
C ASP A 20 5.88 -6.00 -16.89
N PRO A 21 6.33 -7.12 -16.31
CA PRO A 21 7.38 -7.94 -16.92
C PRO A 21 6.90 -8.75 -18.13
N ARG A 22 5.57 -8.89 -18.31
CA ARG A 22 4.99 -9.65 -19.42
C ARG A 22 5.43 -9.09 -20.76
N ASP A 23 5.54 -9.99 -21.75
CA ASP A 23 6.00 -9.67 -23.10
C ASP A 23 7.32 -8.87 -23.13
N LYS A 24 8.25 -9.24 -22.22
CA LYS A 24 9.57 -8.59 -22.06
C LYS A 24 9.47 -7.09 -21.79
N PHE A 25 8.59 -6.71 -20.87
CA PHE A 25 8.35 -5.31 -20.51
C PHE A 25 7.93 -4.47 -21.72
N SER A 26 6.96 -4.97 -22.50
CA SER A 26 6.47 -4.29 -23.72
C SER A 26 5.89 -2.90 -23.42
N ASN A 27 5.28 -2.73 -22.24
CA ASN A 27 4.68 -1.48 -21.78
C ASN A 27 5.68 -0.49 -21.15
N PHE A 28 6.98 -0.82 -21.14
CA PHE A 28 8.00 0.04 -20.52
C PHE A 28 7.98 1.46 -21.09
N CYS A 29 7.95 2.44 -20.19
CA CYS A 29 7.95 3.85 -20.53
C CYS A 29 8.87 4.61 -19.57
N GLU A 30 10.05 4.99 -20.04
CA GLU A 30 11.07 5.70 -19.25
C GLU A 30 10.53 6.99 -18.64
N SER A 31 9.84 7.82 -19.43
CA SER A 31 9.34 9.13 -18.96
C SER A 31 8.33 9.00 -17.81
N LYS A 32 7.47 7.99 -17.85
CA LYS A 32 6.50 7.72 -16.76
C LYS A 32 7.21 7.27 -15.49
N LEU A 33 8.24 6.44 -15.60
CA LEU A 33 9.01 5.98 -14.43
C LEU A 33 9.89 7.08 -13.84
N LEU A 34 10.38 8.01 -14.66
CA LEU A 34 11.06 9.22 -14.17
C LEU A 34 10.08 10.13 -13.42
N ASN A 35 8.89 10.33 -13.97
CA ASN A 35 7.83 11.09 -13.29
C ASN A 35 7.42 10.44 -11.96
N LEU A 36 7.41 9.10 -11.88
CA LEU A 36 7.19 8.38 -10.63
C LEU A 36 8.26 8.75 -9.57
N ALA A 37 9.54 8.80 -9.95
CA ALA A 37 10.61 9.23 -9.05
C ALA A 37 10.45 10.71 -8.62
N GLU A 38 9.92 11.57 -9.48
CA GLU A 38 9.60 12.97 -9.14
C GLU A 38 8.45 13.08 -8.14
N LEU A 39 7.40 12.27 -8.31
CA LEU A 39 6.26 12.25 -7.41
C LEU A 39 6.65 11.79 -5.99
N TYR A 40 7.61 10.87 -5.89
CA TYR A 40 8.20 10.40 -4.63
C TYR A 40 9.47 11.19 -4.26
N SER A 41 9.42 12.53 -4.34
CA SER A 41 10.56 13.40 -4.06
C SER A 41 11.21 13.24 -2.68
N CYS A 42 10.49 12.68 -1.70
CA CYS A 42 11.02 12.35 -0.37
C CYS A 42 11.90 11.09 -0.37
N ASP A 43 11.66 10.18 -1.31
CA ASP A 43 12.39 8.90 -1.46
C ASP A 43 13.52 8.99 -2.48
N PHE A 44 13.55 10.05 -3.31
CA PHE A 44 14.58 10.30 -4.33
C PHE A 44 15.16 11.71 -4.22
N SER A 45 16.44 11.79 -3.86
CA SER A 45 17.19 13.05 -3.89
C SER A 45 17.31 13.62 -5.31
N SER A 46 17.78 14.86 -5.43
CA SER A 46 18.03 15.46 -6.75
C SER A 46 19.08 14.70 -7.55
N VAL A 47 20.08 14.12 -6.88
CA VAL A 47 21.12 13.28 -7.48
C VAL A 47 20.52 11.95 -7.92
N ASP A 48 19.72 11.31 -7.06
CA ASP A 48 19.06 10.04 -7.39
C ASP A 48 18.19 10.19 -8.65
N ARG A 49 17.44 11.28 -8.79
CA ARG A 49 16.58 11.50 -9.96
C ARG A 49 17.35 11.60 -11.28
N MET A 50 18.59 12.10 -11.26
CA MET A 50 19.45 12.10 -12.44
C MET A 50 19.92 10.68 -12.77
N GLU A 51 20.30 9.93 -11.74
CA GLU A 51 20.84 8.57 -11.83
C GLU A 51 19.76 7.52 -12.19
N VAL A 52 18.49 7.70 -11.77
CA VAL A 52 17.37 6.80 -12.10
C VAL A 52 17.31 6.56 -13.60
N LYS A 53 17.51 7.60 -14.41
CA LYS A 53 17.45 7.50 -15.86
C LYS A 53 18.52 6.54 -16.41
N GLU A 54 19.75 6.70 -15.95
CA GLU A 54 20.88 5.87 -16.41
C GLU A 54 20.68 4.41 -15.97
N GLN A 55 20.28 4.20 -14.71
CA GLN A 55 19.98 2.86 -14.21
C GLN A 55 18.80 2.21 -14.94
N LEU A 56 17.74 2.96 -15.28
CA LEU A 56 16.57 2.43 -15.98
C LEU A 56 16.94 1.82 -17.34
N GLN A 57 17.81 2.49 -18.09
CA GLN A 57 18.21 2.06 -19.43
C GLN A 57 19.04 0.78 -19.40
N VAL A 58 19.97 0.68 -18.46
CA VAL A 58 20.78 -0.52 -18.27
C VAL A 58 19.92 -1.65 -17.73
N TRP A 59 19.08 -1.36 -16.72
CA TRP A 59 18.20 -2.35 -16.11
C TRP A 59 17.23 -2.96 -17.12
N ILE A 60 16.54 -2.15 -17.93
CA ILE A 60 15.57 -2.68 -18.90
C ILE A 60 16.23 -3.54 -19.97
N TYR A 61 17.45 -3.20 -20.37
CA TYR A 61 18.25 -4.01 -21.28
C TYR A 61 18.58 -5.37 -20.65
N GLU A 62 19.07 -5.38 -19.41
CA GLU A 62 19.37 -6.59 -18.66
C GLU A 62 18.12 -7.46 -18.47
N MET A 63 16.99 -6.88 -18.07
CA MET A 63 15.74 -7.62 -17.87
C MET A 63 15.20 -8.27 -19.15
N ARG A 64 15.43 -7.65 -20.31
CA ARG A 64 14.95 -8.16 -21.61
C ARG A 64 15.85 -9.21 -22.26
N THR A 65 17.14 -9.17 -21.93
CA THR A 65 18.17 -10.03 -22.55
C THR A 65 18.52 -11.23 -21.69
N ASN A 66 18.42 -11.11 -20.37
CA ASN A 66 18.76 -12.17 -19.43
C ASN A 66 17.63 -13.20 -19.33
N GLU A 67 17.91 -14.44 -19.75
CA GLU A 67 16.96 -15.56 -19.70
C GLU A 67 16.46 -15.87 -18.29
N LEU A 68 17.21 -15.47 -17.24
CA LEU A 68 16.72 -15.59 -15.87
C LEU A 68 15.45 -14.78 -15.64
N PHE A 69 15.14 -13.75 -16.41
CA PHE A 69 13.94 -12.94 -16.25
C PHE A 69 12.83 -13.26 -17.27
N SER A 70 13.01 -14.26 -18.14
CA SER A 70 12.08 -14.53 -19.26
C SER A 70 10.69 -15.00 -18.81
N ASP A 71 10.62 -15.77 -17.73
CA ASP A 71 9.40 -16.50 -17.32
C ASP A 71 8.64 -15.78 -16.19
N ILE A 72 9.01 -14.55 -15.88
CA ILE A 72 8.42 -13.77 -14.78
C ILE A 72 7.13 -13.11 -15.22
N GLN A 73 6.06 -13.29 -14.44
CA GLN A 73 4.73 -12.74 -14.76
C GLN A 73 4.35 -11.54 -13.91
N THR A 74 5.00 -11.37 -12.75
CA THR A 74 4.64 -10.30 -11.82
C THR A 74 5.86 -9.48 -11.40
N ILE A 75 5.64 -8.19 -11.16
CA ILE A 75 6.71 -7.30 -10.67
C ILE A 75 7.23 -7.74 -9.27
N GLY A 76 6.40 -8.42 -8.48
CA GLY A 76 6.81 -9.02 -7.21
C GLY A 76 7.83 -10.15 -7.38
N GLU A 77 7.69 -10.97 -8.42
CA GLU A 77 8.69 -12.00 -8.79
C GLU A 77 10.00 -11.37 -9.28
N VAL A 78 9.93 -10.29 -10.07
CA VAL A 78 11.12 -9.52 -10.47
C VAL A 78 11.88 -9.04 -9.23
N CYS A 79 11.16 -8.44 -8.27
CA CYS A 79 11.72 -7.96 -7.02
C CYS A 79 12.45 -9.07 -6.25
N LYS A 80 11.80 -10.24 -6.06
CA LYS A 80 12.42 -11.40 -5.40
C LYS A 80 13.69 -11.85 -6.12
N LYS A 81 13.65 -11.95 -7.45
CA LYS A 81 14.78 -12.41 -8.26
C LYS A 81 15.95 -11.42 -8.24
N MET A 82 15.68 -10.12 -8.22
CA MET A 82 16.70 -9.09 -8.03
C MET A 82 17.42 -9.22 -6.68
N VAL A 83 16.72 -9.67 -5.64
CA VAL A 83 17.30 -9.96 -4.33
C VAL A 83 18.16 -11.21 -4.37
N GLU A 84 17.62 -12.31 -4.88
CA GLU A 84 18.31 -13.61 -5.01
C GLU A 84 19.64 -13.49 -5.77
N LEU A 85 19.63 -12.78 -6.90
CA LEU A 85 20.79 -12.56 -7.76
C LEU A 85 21.67 -11.38 -7.33
N LYS A 86 21.33 -10.72 -6.21
CA LYS A 86 22.02 -9.52 -5.67
C LYS A 86 22.08 -8.31 -6.60
N VAL A 87 21.32 -8.30 -7.69
CA VAL A 87 21.26 -7.22 -8.68
C VAL A 87 20.65 -5.94 -8.13
N HIS A 88 19.83 -6.03 -7.07
CA HIS A 88 19.29 -4.88 -6.35
C HIS A 88 20.37 -3.93 -5.80
N ASN A 89 21.59 -4.42 -5.53
CA ASN A 89 22.70 -3.55 -5.10
C ASN A 89 23.20 -2.67 -6.24
N SER A 90 23.21 -3.20 -7.46
CA SER A 90 23.64 -2.48 -8.67
C SER A 90 22.54 -1.54 -9.19
N PHE A 91 21.27 -1.94 -9.06
CA PHE A 91 20.11 -1.16 -9.49
C PHE A 91 19.26 -0.70 -8.30
N HIS A 92 19.89 -0.06 -7.30
CA HIS A 92 19.22 0.27 -6.05
C HIS A 92 18.07 1.27 -6.22
N LEU A 93 18.14 2.18 -7.20
CA LEU A 93 17.08 3.16 -7.45
C LEU A 93 15.87 2.50 -8.11
N ILE A 94 16.14 1.57 -9.02
CA ILE A 94 15.08 0.82 -9.70
C ILE A 94 14.40 -0.12 -8.72
N TYR A 95 15.19 -0.78 -7.88
CA TYR A 95 14.67 -1.61 -6.80
C TYR A 95 13.76 -0.81 -5.86
N ARG A 96 14.16 0.41 -5.46
CA ARG A 96 13.31 1.32 -4.68
C ARG A 96 12.01 1.70 -5.41
N LEU A 97 12.06 2.02 -6.71
CA LEU A 97 10.86 2.29 -7.50
C LEU A 97 9.90 1.09 -7.51
N ILE A 98 10.43 -0.12 -7.63
CA ILE A 98 9.66 -1.36 -7.59
C ILE A 98 9.04 -1.59 -6.21
N GLU A 99 9.76 -1.33 -5.12
CA GLU A 99 9.22 -1.44 -3.76
C GLU A 99 8.06 -0.46 -3.53
N LEU A 100 8.21 0.81 -3.92
CA LEU A 100 7.14 1.81 -3.82
C LEU A 100 5.90 1.39 -4.63
N THR A 101 6.15 0.88 -5.84
CA THR A 101 5.13 0.33 -6.74
C THR A 101 4.37 -0.83 -6.09
N LEU A 102 5.05 -1.72 -5.38
CA LEU A 102 4.43 -2.87 -4.69
C LEU A 102 3.64 -2.46 -3.44
N VAL A 103 4.06 -1.42 -2.72
CA VAL A 103 3.38 -0.91 -1.52
C VAL A 103 2.14 -0.08 -1.86
N LEU A 104 2.15 0.60 -3.01
CA LEU A 104 1.10 1.52 -3.41
C LEU A 104 -0.31 0.90 -3.46
N PRO A 105 -0.55 -0.28 -4.08
CA PRO A 105 -1.87 -0.93 -4.05
C PRO A 105 -2.39 -1.19 -2.64
N VAL A 106 -1.51 -1.55 -1.71
CA VAL A 106 -1.87 -1.79 -0.30
C VAL A 106 -2.27 -0.50 0.39
N ALA A 107 -1.53 0.58 0.15
CA ALA A 107 -1.85 1.90 0.67
C ALA A 107 -3.19 2.41 0.12
N THR A 108 -3.42 2.31 -1.20
CA THR A 108 -4.68 2.73 -1.85
C THR A 108 -5.87 1.93 -1.30
N ALA A 109 -5.77 0.61 -1.20
CA ALA A 109 -6.84 -0.23 -0.67
C ALA A 109 -7.17 0.10 0.80
N THR A 110 -6.14 0.40 1.61
CA THR A 110 -6.32 0.79 3.02
C THR A 110 -7.07 2.11 3.15
N VAL A 111 -6.68 3.11 2.34
CA VAL A 111 -7.34 4.41 2.31
C VAL A 111 -8.80 4.28 1.84
N GLU A 112 -9.06 3.53 0.76
CA GLU A 112 -10.42 3.31 0.27
C GLU A 112 -11.31 2.59 1.30
N ARG A 113 -10.75 1.61 2.02
CA ARG A 113 -11.45 0.91 3.12
C ARG A 113 -11.78 1.88 4.26
N ALA A 114 -10.83 2.74 4.65
CA ALA A 114 -11.05 3.75 5.69
C ALA A 114 -12.15 4.75 5.30
N PHE A 115 -12.16 5.23 4.06
CA PHE A 115 -13.23 6.10 3.56
C PHE A 115 -14.59 5.41 3.50
N SER A 116 -14.62 4.13 3.09
CA SER A 116 -15.86 3.33 3.09
C SER A 116 -16.40 3.14 4.51
N ALA A 117 -15.53 2.78 5.45
CA ALA A 117 -15.86 2.66 6.88
C ALA A 117 -16.39 3.99 7.43
N MET A 118 -15.73 5.11 7.11
CA MET A 118 -16.15 6.44 7.52
C MET A 118 -17.55 6.76 7.02
N ASN A 119 -17.83 6.44 5.75
CA ASN A 119 -19.14 6.68 5.16
C ASN A 119 -20.24 5.85 5.85
N ILE A 120 -19.99 4.57 6.13
CA ILE A 120 -20.91 3.68 6.86
C ILE A 120 -21.19 4.25 8.25
N ILE A 121 -20.13 4.50 9.03
CA ILE A 121 -20.23 4.97 10.41
C ILE A 121 -20.98 6.32 10.48
N LYS A 122 -20.66 7.28 9.59
CA LYS A 122 -21.33 8.59 9.56
C LYS A 122 -22.79 8.49 9.12
N THR A 123 -23.10 7.60 8.17
CA THR A 123 -24.47 7.43 7.66
C THR A 123 -25.37 6.75 8.69
N ASP A 124 -24.87 5.72 9.37
CA ASP A 124 -25.63 4.97 10.37
C ASP A 124 -25.83 5.76 11.69
N LEU A 125 -24.85 6.57 12.12
CA LEU A 125 -24.90 7.28 13.41
C LEU A 125 -25.43 8.72 13.37
N ARG A 126 -25.88 9.25 12.21
CA ARG A 126 -26.45 10.60 12.04
C ARG A 126 -25.72 11.74 12.81
N ASN A 127 -24.61 12.22 12.22
CA ASN A 127 -24.07 13.60 12.27
C ASN A 127 -23.85 14.35 13.60
N LYS A 128 -23.64 13.70 14.75
CA LYS A 128 -23.10 14.37 15.96
C LYS A 128 -21.96 13.61 16.65
N MET A 129 -21.13 12.93 15.87
CA MET A 129 -19.96 12.26 16.40
C MET A 129 -18.77 13.22 16.43
N GLY A 130 -18.11 13.33 17.60
CA GLY A 130 -16.84 14.05 17.71
C GLY A 130 -15.72 13.30 17.00
N ASP A 131 -14.68 14.04 16.57
CA ASP A 131 -13.59 13.49 15.76
C ASP A 131 -12.83 12.36 16.47
N ASP A 132 -12.65 12.45 17.79
CA ASP A 132 -12.01 11.40 18.59
C ASP A 132 -12.80 10.08 18.53
N TYR A 133 -14.11 10.15 18.77
CA TYR A 133 -14.98 8.96 18.75
C TYR A 133 -15.12 8.36 17.34
N LEU A 134 -15.12 9.21 16.30
CA LEU A 134 -15.08 8.75 14.91
C LEU A 134 -13.77 8.00 14.61
N THR A 135 -12.65 8.52 15.09
CA THR A 135 -11.32 7.91 14.89
C THR A 135 -11.25 6.55 15.57
N ASP A 136 -11.72 6.46 16.82
CA ASP A 136 -11.78 5.20 17.56
C ASP A 136 -12.66 4.15 16.84
N CYS A 137 -13.82 4.57 16.32
CA CYS A 137 -14.71 3.67 15.56
C CYS A 137 -14.09 3.21 14.23
N LEU A 138 -13.36 4.10 13.54
CA LEU A 138 -12.66 3.78 12.29
C LEU A 138 -11.58 2.73 12.49
N VAL A 139 -10.77 2.87 13.54
CA VAL A 139 -9.72 1.89 13.89
C VAL A 139 -10.35 0.52 14.16
N CYS A 140 -11.40 0.47 14.99
CA CYS A 140 -12.13 -0.77 15.27
C CYS A 140 -12.72 -1.43 14.01
N TYR A 141 -13.16 -0.65 13.03
CA TYR A 141 -13.78 -1.17 11.81
C TYR A 141 -12.74 -1.64 10.79
N ILE A 142 -11.69 -0.85 10.54
CA ILE A 142 -10.60 -1.17 9.59
C ILE A 142 -9.86 -2.43 10.06
N ASP A 143 -9.58 -2.51 11.36
CA ASP A 143 -8.86 -3.62 11.97
C ASP A 143 -9.82 -4.63 12.61
N SER A 144 -11.07 -4.70 12.12
CA SER A 144 -12.10 -5.58 12.69
C SER A 144 -11.68 -7.04 12.76
N ASP A 145 -10.82 -7.51 11.85
CA ASP A 145 -10.26 -8.86 11.89
C ASP A 145 -9.31 -9.08 13.08
N VAL A 146 -8.54 -8.05 13.46
CA VAL A 146 -7.71 -8.05 14.67
C VAL A 146 -8.59 -7.99 15.90
N PHE A 147 -9.58 -7.10 15.94
CA PHE A 147 -10.47 -6.95 17.09
C PHE A 147 -11.38 -8.18 17.30
N ARG A 148 -11.75 -8.90 16.24
CA ARG A 148 -12.46 -10.19 16.34
C ARG A 148 -11.64 -11.29 16.99
N SER A 149 -10.31 -11.18 16.99
CA SER A 149 -9.43 -12.13 17.68
C SER A 149 -9.39 -11.92 19.19
N ILE A 150 -9.85 -10.76 19.67
CA ILE A 150 -9.91 -10.44 21.11
C ILE A 150 -11.21 -11.01 21.66
N ASP A 151 -11.10 -11.77 22.74
CA ASP A 151 -12.24 -12.36 23.41
C ASP A 151 -13.10 -11.28 24.10
N ASN A 152 -14.42 -11.38 23.93
CA ASN A 152 -15.38 -10.43 24.48
C ASN A 152 -15.36 -10.42 26.02
N GLU A 153 -15.12 -11.57 26.66
CA GLU A 153 -15.05 -11.65 28.13
C GLU A 153 -13.84 -10.88 28.66
N THR A 154 -12.72 -10.93 27.94
CA THR A 154 -11.52 -10.12 28.22
C THR A 154 -11.80 -8.61 28.10
N ILE A 155 -12.51 -8.19 27.06
CA ILE A 155 -12.91 -6.78 26.88
C ILE A 155 -13.84 -6.33 28.01
N MET A 156 -14.82 -7.16 28.37
CA MET A 156 -15.77 -6.87 29.44
C MET A 156 -15.09 -6.75 30.81
N GLN A 157 -14.17 -7.65 31.14
CA GLN A 157 -13.41 -7.59 32.38
C GLN A 157 -12.51 -6.34 32.43
N HIS A 158 -11.80 -6.04 31.34
CA HIS A 158 -10.98 -4.84 31.26
C HIS A 158 -11.83 -3.57 31.46
N PHE A 159 -12.96 -3.47 30.76
CA PHE A 159 -13.87 -2.32 30.87
C PHE A 159 -14.46 -2.15 32.29
N GLN A 160 -14.80 -3.26 32.96
CA GLN A 160 -15.24 -3.23 34.37
C GLN A 160 -14.14 -2.76 35.32
N ASN A 161 -12.89 -3.17 35.07
CA ASN A 161 -11.74 -2.81 35.92
C ASN A 161 -11.27 -1.35 35.75
N MET A 162 -11.63 -0.66 34.66
CA MET A 162 -11.18 0.71 34.41
C MET A 162 -11.71 1.73 35.44
N LYS A 163 -12.93 1.55 35.95
CA LYS A 163 -13.54 2.40 36.99
C LYS A 163 -14.62 1.62 37.74
N THR A 164 -14.79 1.87 39.03
CA THR A 164 -15.91 1.32 39.81
C THR A 164 -17.24 1.78 39.19
N ARG A 165 -18.01 0.83 38.64
CA ARG A 165 -19.34 1.08 38.06
C ARG A 165 -20.43 0.71 39.06
N ARG A 166 -21.65 1.22 38.85
CA ARG A 166 -22.82 0.89 39.68
C ARG A 166 -23.42 -0.49 39.39
N LEU A 167 -23.02 -1.12 38.29
CA LEU A 167 -23.52 -2.39 37.80
C LEU A 167 -22.36 -3.20 37.21
N ASP A 168 -22.28 -4.48 37.58
CA ASP A 168 -21.38 -5.45 36.97
C ASP A 168 -22.02 -5.99 35.69
N LEU A 169 -21.24 -6.16 34.62
CA LEU A 169 -21.77 -6.70 33.36
C LEU A 169 -22.01 -8.22 33.51
N PRO A 170 -23.12 -8.76 32.99
CA PRO A 170 -23.41 -10.19 33.04
C PRO A 170 -22.34 -10.99 32.28
N LYS A 171 -22.02 -12.20 32.75
CA LYS A 171 -21.11 -13.10 32.02
C LYS A 171 -21.79 -13.56 30.72
N LEU A 172 -21.07 -13.48 29.59
CA LEU A 172 -21.52 -14.06 28.32
C LEU A 172 -21.63 -15.58 28.51
N GLN A 173 -22.83 -16.14 28.37
CA GLN A 173 -23.00 -17.59 28.36
C GLN A 173 -22.50 -18.11 27.01
N SER A 174 -21.49 -18.98 27.07
CA SER A 174 -20.85 -19.68 25.93
C SER A 174 -21.80 -20.57 25.17
#